data_AF-A0A914NYP2-F1
#
_entry.id   AF-A0A914NYP2-F1
#
_cell.length_a   1.000
_cell.length_b   1.000
_cell.length_c   1.000
_cell.angle_alpha   90.00
_cell.angle_beta   90.00
_cell.angle_gamma   90.00
#
_symmetry.space_group_name_H-M   'P 1'
#
loop_
_entity.id
_entity.type
_entity.pdbx_description
1 polymer ?
#
loop_
_entity_poly.entity_id
_entity_poly.type
_entity_poly.pdbx_seq_one_letter_code
_entity_poly.pdbx_strand_id
1 'polypeptide(L)'
;MSFVLVFLKAATFALIKLLSSLLYLRCRRLLGFVMHRLYFKRHAFYLLTNSLDNPDQRMTQDIEKCTRLLACELLGPLLLTPFIVIYYTYLTYNSSGYLGPLTIYLFFTSATIINRILITKTIPLVAEQEKREGDLRARHLEVRANVESIAFYQAGFTENVFTNQKLKHLLKTQKLLIIWQFWLNLATNCFDFFGGILSYIIIAIAIFVQNKYDDKIGPPELNGIVSENAFYYLYLVI
;
A
#
# COMPACT_ATOMS: atom_id res chain seq x y z
N MET A 1 -27.59 -25.43 2.86
CA MET A 1 -26.38 -25.08 3.63
C MET A 1 -25.49 -24.07 2.91
N SER A 2 -25.19 -24.26 1.62
CA SER A 2 -24.29 -23.36 0.86
C SER A 2 -24.77 -21.90 0.77
N PHE A 3 -26.06 -21.65 0.53
CA PHE A 3 -26.61 -20.27 0.49
C PHE A 3 -26.48 -19.52 1.83
N VAL A 4 -26.69 -20.22 2.95
CA VAL A 4 -26.58 -19.63 4.29
C VAL A 4 -25.14 -19.24 4.58
N LEU A 5 -24.17 -20.08 4.22
CA LEU A 5 -22.74 -19.77 4.37
C LEU A 5 -22.31 -18.58 3.51
N VAL A 6 -22.80 -18.51 2.26
CA VAL A 6 -22.54 -17.36 1.37
C VAL A 6 -23.10 -16.07 1.96
N PHE A 7 -24.35 -16.11 2.44
CA PHE A 7 -24.97 -14.94 3.07
C PHE A 7 -24.22 -14.51 4.34
N LEU A 8 -23.84 -15.46 5.19
CA LEU A 8 -23.13 -15.19 6.44
C LEU A 8 -21.74 -14.59 6.15
N LYS A 9 -21.01 -15.11 5.16
CA LYS A 9 -19.76 -14.53 4.68
C LYS A 9 -19.99 -13.11 4.14
N ALA A 10 -20.99 -12.88 3.30
CA ALA A 10 -21.28 -11.55 2.78
C ALA A 10 -21.59 -10.55 3.91
N ALA A 11 -22.37 -10.98 4.91
CA ALA A 11 -22.73 -10.18 6.06
C ALA A 11 -21.50 -9.82 6.93
N THR A 12 -20.59 -10.76 7.17
CA THR A 12 -19.36 -10.47 7.95
C THR A 12 -18.44 -9.50 7.23
N PHE A 13 -18.22 -9.66 5.92
CA PHE A 13 -17.43 -8.70 5.13
C PHE A 13 -18.06 -7.30 5.14
N ALA A 14 -19.39 -7.20 4.99
CA ALA A 14 -20.10 -5.93 5.06
C ALA A 14 -19.96 -5.29 6.45
N LEU A 15 -20.06 -6.08 7.53
CA LEU A 15 -19.91 -5.61 8.90
C LEU A 15 -18.50 -5.08 9.18
N ILE A 16 -17.47 -5.81 8.76
CA ILE A 16 -16.06 -5.38 8.91
C ILE A 16 -15.86 -4.04 8.21
N LYS A 17 -16.34 -3.90 6.97
CA LYS A 17 -16.23 -2.63 6.22
C LYS A 17 -16.95 -1.47 6.91
N LEU A 18 -18.12 -1.72 7.49
CA LEU A 18 -18.88 -0.73 8.26
C LEU A 18 -18.10 -0.30 9.51
N LEU A 19 -17.60 -1.26 10.30
CA LEU A 19 -16.82 -0.97 11.50
C LEU A 19 -15.53 -0.19 11.20
N SER A 20 -14.78 -0.59 10.18
CA SER A 20 -13.60 0.13 9.71
C SER A 20 -13.92 1.57 9.28
N SER A 21 -15.04 1.78 8.59
CA SER A 21 -15.48 3.11 8.16
C SER A 21 -15.86 4.01 9.35
N LEU A 22 -16.56 3.45 10.35
CA LEU A 22 -16.89 4.16 11.58
C LEU A 22 -15.64 4.52 12.39
N LEU A 23 -14.67 3.59 12.46
CA LEU A 23 -13.38 3.83 13.09
C LEU A 23 -12.61 4.94 12.39
N TYR A 24 -12.53 4.92 11.06
CA TYR A 24 -11.96 5.99 10.24
C TYR A 24 -12.56 7.35 10.62
N LEU A 25 -13.89 7.47 10.64
CA LEU A 25 -14.56 8.73 10.97
C LEU A 25 -14.25 9.21 12.39
N ARG A 26 -14.17 8.29 13.36
CA ARG A 26 -13.82 8.62 14.74
C ARG A 26 -12.37 9.09 14.84
N CYS A 27 -11.43 8.39 14.19
CA CYS A 27 -10.02 8.75 14.15
C CYS A 27 -9.80 10.10 13.46
N ARG A 28 -10.42 10.34 12.29
CA ARG A 28 -10.34 11.62 11.57
C ARG A 28 -10.83 12.78 12.44
N ARG A 29 -11.93 12.59 13.16
CA ARG A 29 -12.50 13.60 14.07
C ARG A 29 -11.55 13.92 15.23
N LEU A 30 -11.05 12.89 15.92
CA LEU A 30 -10.15 13.07 17.05
C LEU A 30 -8.84 13.73 16.63
N LEU A 31 -8.21 13.23 15.56
CA LEU A 31 -6.94 13.76 15.08
C LEU A 31 -7.11 15.19 14.55
N GLY A 32 -8.18 15.47 13.81
CA GLY A 32 -8.50 16.82 13.33
C GLY A 32 -8.68 17.82 14.47
N PHE A 33 -9.46 17.48 15.51
CA PHE A 33 -9.64 18.38 16.66
C PHE A 33 -8.33 18.61 17.44
N VAL A 34 -7.52 17.58 17.63
CA VAL A 34 -6.22 17.71 18.30
C VAL A 34 -5.28 18.61 17.48
N MET A 35 -5.20 18.39 16.17
CA MET A 35 -4.32 19.18 15.30
C MET A 35 -4.76 20.64 15.21
N HIS A 36 -6.06 20.92 15.06
CA HIS A 36 -6.57 22.30 15.11
C HIS A 36 -6.26 22.96 16.45
N ARG A 37 -6.47 22.26 17.57
CA ARG A 37 -6.15 22.80 18.90
C ARG A 37 -4.67 23.15 19.04
N LEU A 38 -3.77 22.35 18.47
CA LEU A 38 -2.33 22.63 18.50
C LEU A 38 -1.95 23.78 17.55
N TYR A 39 -2.54 23.83 16.36
CA TYR A 39 -2.25 24.84 15.34
C TYR A 39 -2.64 26.26 15.78
N PHE A 40 -3.80 26.41 16.43
CA PHE A 40 -4.27 27.72 16.92
C PHE A 40 -3.71 28.10 18.31
N LYS A 41 -2.90 27.24 18.94
CA LYS A 41 -2.30 27.53 20.24
C LYS A 41 -1.02 28.36 20.08
N ARG A 42 -0.87 29.41 20.90
CA ARG A 42 0.38 30.19 21.05
C ARG A 42 0.98 30.70 19.72
N HIS A 43 0.14 31.15 18.79
CA HIS A 43 0.59 31.64 17.47
C HIS A 43 1.37 30.62 16.63
N ALA A 44 1.18 29.31 16.90
CA ALA A 44 1.84 28.27 16.11
C ALA A 44 1.53 28.39 14.62
N PHE A 45 0.30 28.78 14.25
CA PHE A 45 -0.07 29.07 12.86
C PHE A 45 0.89 30.04 12.15
N TYR A 46 1.35 31.10 12.84
CA TYR A 46 2.26 32.08 12.25
C TYR A 46 3.66 31.50 12.01
N LEU A 47 4.18 30.76 12.99
CA LEU A 47 5.48 30.11 12.89
C LEU A 47 5.48 29.03 11.80
N LEU A 48 4.46 28.17 11.80
CA LEU A 48 4.36 27.04 10.88
C LEU A 48 4.19 27.48 9.42
N THR A 49 3.47 28.59 9.16
CA THR A 49 3.34 29.11 7.80
C THR A 49 4.69 29.53 7.19
N ASN A 50 5.64 29.98 8.02
CA ASN A 50 6.96 30.40 7.54
C ASN A 50 8.00 29.26 7.52
N SER A 51 7.85 28.24 8.37
CA SER A 51 8.84 27.17 8.51
C SER A 51 8.48 25.86 7.81
N LEU A 52 7.21 25.64 7.47
CA LEU A 52 6.70 24.34 7.04
C LEU A 52 5.90 24.47 5.75
N ASP A 53 6.20 23.64 4.75
CA ASP A 53 5.52 23.65 3.46
C ASP A 53 4.06 23.15 3.61
N ASN A 54 3.10 23.94 3.10
CA ASN A 54 1.67 23.62 2.96
C ASN A 54 1.02 23.00 4.24
N PRO A 55 1.02 23.72 5.38
CA PRO A 55 0.49 23.21 6.65
C PRO A 55 -1.02 22.93 6.60
N ASP A 56 -1.76 23.69 5.80
CA ASP A 56 -3.19 23.52 5.54
C ASP A 56 -3.50 22.19 4.84
N GLN A 57 -2.72 21.84 3.80
CA GLN A 57 -2.86 20.56 3.09
C GLN A 57 -2.60 19.38 4.03
N ARG A 58 -1.57 19.46 4.87
CA ARG A 58 -1.23 18.41 5.84
C ARG A 58 -2.33 18.18 6.87
N MET A 59 -2.90 19.24 7.44
CA MET A 59 -3.97 19.12 8.44
C MET A 59 -5.29 18.63 7.85
N THR A 60 -5.53 18.87 6.57
CA THR A 60 -6.81 18.50 5.94
C THR A 60 -6.73 17.19 5.19
N GLN A 61 -5.90 17.12 4.15
CA GLN A 61 -5.82 16.01 3.21
C GLN A 61 -5.00 14.85 3.77
N ASP A 62 -3.83 15.12 4.37
CA ASP A 62 -2.96 14.04 4.84
C ASP A 62 -3.54 13.33 6.07
N ILE A 63 -4.19 14.08 6.97
CA ILE A 63 -4.95 13.48 8.10
C ILE A 63 -6.05 12.55 7.58
N GLU A 64 -6.81 12.98 6.58
CA GLU A 64 -7.82 12.13 5.97
C GLU A 64 -7.21 10.87 5.35
N LYS A 65 -6.21 11.04 4.46
CA LYS A 65 -5.56 9.92 3.76
C LYS A 65 -4.98 8.93 4.78
N CYS A 66 -4.24 9.41 5.77
CA CYS A 66 -3.63 8.60 6.82
C CYS A 66 -4.68 7.83 7.64
N THR A 67 -5.70 8.52 8.17
CA THR A 67 -6.73 7.86 8.98
C THR A 67 -7.55 6.85 8.19
N ARG A 68 -7.81 7.12 6.90
CA ARG A 68 -8.51 6.18 6.01
C ARG A 68 -7.66 4.95 5.73
N LEU A 69 -6.39 5.12 5.34
CA LEU A 69 -5.47 4.00 5.08
C LEU A 69 -5.31 3.12 6.32
N LEU A 70 -5.08 3.73 7.48
CA LEU A 70 -4.91 2.99 8.73
C LEU A 70 -6.15 2.18 9.12
N ALA A 71 -7.33 2.80 9.12
CA ALA A 71 -8.55 2.15 9.63
C ALA A 71 -9.22 1.21 8.62
N CYS A 72 -9.18 1.54 7.32
CA CYS A 72 -9.90 0.79 6.29
C CYS A 72 -9.04 -0.24 5.56
N GLU A 73 -7.75 0.03 5.37
CA GLU A 73 -6.90 -0.79 4.49
C GLU A 73 -5.86 -1.59 5.29
N LEU A 74 -5.25 -1.01 6.32
CA LEU A 74 -4.14 -1.63 7.04
C LEU A 74 -4.58 -2.46 8.25
N LEU A 75 -5.55 -1.99 9.04
CA LEU A 75 -5.89 -2.61 10.33
C LEU A 75 -6.35 -4.07 10.19
N GLY A 76 -7.19 -4.37 9.19
CA GLY A 76 -7.69 -5.72 8.96
C GLY A 76 -6.58 -6.73 8.63
N PRO A 77 -5.81 -6.51 7.56
CA PRO A 77 -4.66 -7.34 7.21
C PRO A 77 -3.65 -7.43 8.35
N LEU A 78 -3.29 -6.31 8.99
CA LEU A 78 -2.28 -6.30 10.05
C LEU A 78 -2.66 -7.17 11.26
N LEU A 79 -3.95 -7.30 11.57
CA LEU A 79 -4.42 -8.22 12.60
C LEU A 79 -4.45 -9.68 12.14
N LEU A 80 -4.77 -9.96 10.88
CA LEU A 80 -4.97 -11.32 10.36
C LEU A 80 -3.68 -11.99 9.89
N THR A 81 -2.81 -11.25 9.20
CA THR A 81 -1.56 -11.73 8.61
C THR A 81 -0.70 -12.56 9.58
N PRO A 82 -0.44 -12.18 10.85
CA PRO A 82 0.37 -13.01 11.74
C PRO A 82 -0.25 -14.40 12.00
N PHE A 83 -1.58 -14.48 12.17
CA PHE A 83 -2.26 -15.77 12.38
C PHE A 83 -2.21 -16.66 11.14
N ILE A 84 -2.44 -16.06 9.96
CA ILE A 84 -2.38 -16.76 8.67
C ILE A 84 -0.96 -17.31 8.45
N VAL A 85 0.06 -16.46 8.60
CA VAL A 85 1.46 -16.87 8.42
C VAL A 85 1.81 -18.02 9.37
N ILE A 86 1.52 -17.91 10.68
CA ILE A 86 1.83 -18.98 11.64
C ILE A 86 1.13 -20.30 11.26
N TYR A 87 -0.15 -20.24 10.91
CA TYR A 87 -0.93 -21.42 10.58
C TYR A 87 -0.42 -22.13 9.31
N TYR A 88 -0.20 -21.39 8.23
CA TYR A 88 0.32 -21.96 6.99
C TYR A 88 1.78 -22.39 7.11
N THR A 89 2.58 -21.74 7.96
CA THR A 89 3.96 -22.19 8.23
C THR A 89 3.95 -23.56 8.88
N TYR A 90 3.04 -23.78 9.85
CA TYR A 90 2.87 -25.08 10.49
C TYR A 90 2.45 -26.18 9.50
N LEU A 91 1.46 -25.89 8.64
CA LEU A 91 1.02 -26.82 7.59
C LEU A 91 2.15 -27.14 6.60
N THR A 92 2.91 -26.12 6.19
CA THR A 92 4.03 -26.26 5.27
C THR A 92 5.14 -27.11 5.86
N TYR A 93 5.44 -26.91 7.16
CA TYR A 93 6.43 -27.71 7.88
C TYR A 93 6.01 -29.18 7.99
N ASN A 94 4.73 -29.45 8.31
CA ASN A 94 4.23 -30.83 8.40
C ASN A 94 4.30 -31.55 7.04
N SER A 95 4.02 -30.83 5.96
CA SER A 95 4.00 -31.36 4.60
C SER A 95 5.40 -31.59 4.02
N SER A 96 6.21 -30.54 3.89
CA SER A 96 7.52 -30.55 3.21
C SER A 96 8.73 -30.69 4.15
N GLY A 97 8.50 -30.77 5.47
CA GLY A 97 9.58 -30.68 6.45
C GLY A 97 10.19 -29.27 6.53
N TYR A 98 11.39 -29.17 7.09
CA TYR A 98 12.03 -27.87 7.35
C TYR A 98 12.45 -27.10 6.08
N LEU A 99 12.69 -27.78 4.96
CA LEU A 99 13.17 -27.16 3.71
C LEU A 99 12.11 -26.28 3.04
N GLY A 100 10.83 -26.63 3.15
CA GLY A 100 9.73 -25.87 2.55
C GLY A 100 9.63 -24.45 3.11
N PRO A 101 9.35 -24.27 4.42
CA PRO A 101 9.27 -22.94 5.03
C PRO A 101 10.56 -22.14 4.90
N LEU A 102 11.72 -22.78 4.99
CA LEU A 102 13.02 -22.11 4.85
C LEU A 102 13.17 -21.45 3.46
N THR A 103 12.83 -22.18 2.40
CA THR A 103 12.93 -21.68 1.01
C THR A 103 11.99 -20.51 0.78
N ILE A 104 10.76 -20.60 1.30
CA ILE A 104 9.77 -19.53 1.16
C ILE A 104 10.20 -18.28 1.94
N TYR A 105 10.70 -18.41 3.16
CA TYR A 105 11.20 -17.26 3.91
C TYR A 105 12.44 -16.62 3.28
N LEU A 106 13.34 -17.41 2.68
CA LEU A 106 14.48 -16.87 1.91
C LEU A 106 14.00 -16.07 0.69
N PHE A 107 13.01 -16.60 -0.03
CA PHE A 107 12.40 -15.88 -1.14
C PHE A 107 11.72 -14.58 -0.69
N PHE A 108 10.89 -14.64 0.35
CA PHE A 108 10.17 -13.48 0.88
C PHE A 108 11.11 -12.39 1.42
N THR A 109 12.19 -12.76 2.10
CA THR A 109 13.20 -11.80 2.58
C THR A 109 13.93 -11.13 1.43
N SER A 110 14.29 -11.88 0.38
CA SER A 110 14.90 -11.32 -0.83
C SER A 110 13.97 -10.31 -1.54
N ALA A 111 12.70 -10.68 -1.68
CA ALA A 111 11.67 -9.82 -2.28
C ALA A 111 11.46 -8.54 -1.46
N THR A 112 11.39 -8.68 -0.13
CA THR A 112 11.22 -7.55 0.80
C THR A 112 12.39 -6.58 0.72
N ILE A 113 13.63 -7.07 0.61
CA ILE A 113 14.81 -6.20 0.49
C ILE A 113 14.76 -5.38 -0.81
N ILE A 114 14.47 -6.05 -1.94
CA ILE A 114 14.40 -5.38 -3.25
C ILE A 114 13.26 -4.35 -3.27
N ASN A 115 12.06 -4.74 -2.82
CA ASN A 115 10.93 -3.82 -2.73
C ASN A 115 11.21 -2.65 -1.79
N ARG A 116 11.86 -2.88 -0.64
CA ARG A 116 12.24 -1.81 0.29
C ARG A 116 13.16 -0.78 -0.36
N ILE A 117 14.13 -1.21 -1.17
CA ILE A 117 15.03 -0.29 -1.88
C ILE A 117 14.24 0.59 -2.87
N LEU A 118 13.34 -0.01 -3.65
CA LEU A 118 12.51 0.70 -4.63
C LEU A 118 11.52 1.67 -3.96
N ILE A 119 10.86 1.23 -2.88
CA ILE A 119 9.95 2.07 -2.08
C ILE A 119 10.70 3.26 -1.48
N THR A 120 11.90 3.05 -0.95
CA THR A 120 12.73 4.12 -0.36
C THR A 120 13.06 5.21 -1.38
N LYS A 121 13.18 4.87 -2.66
CA LYS A 121 13.37 5.86 -3.74
C LYS A 121 12.06 6.50 -4.21
N THR A 122 10.94 5.79 -4.13
CA THR A 122 9.63 6.25 -4.60
C THR A 122 8.96 7.23 -3.63
N ILE A 123 9.00 6.96 -2.32
CA ILE A 123 8.38 7.80 -1.28
C ILE A 123 8.74 9.29 -1.37
N PRO A 124 10.03 9.70 -1.45
CA PRO A 124 10.38 11.12 -1.51
C PRO A 124 9.84 11.80 -2.78
N LEU A 125 9.72 11.06 -3.89
CA LEU A 125 9.15 11.58 -5.13
C LEU A 125 7.63 11.81 -5.04
N VAL A 126 6.91 10.93 -4.33
CA VAL A 126 5.47 11.14 -4.03
C VAL A 126 5.29 12.40 -3.19
N ALA A 127 6.11 12.57 -2.14
CA ALA A 127 6.07 13.76 -1.31
C ALA A 127 6.42 15.03 -2.10
N GLU A 128 7.42 14.96 -2.99
CA GLU A 128 7.75 16.09 -3.86
C GLU A 128 6.62 16.41 -4.84
N GLN A 129 5.98 15.40 -5.44
CA GLN A 129 4.82 15.61 -6.31
C GLN A 129 3.70 16.36 -5.59
N GLU A 130 3.29 15.88 -4.41
CA GLU A 130 2.21 16.51 -3.62
C GLU A 130 2.59 17.95 -3.23
N LYS A 131 3.87 18.21 -2.91
CA LYS A 131 4.37 19.58 -2.68
C LYS A 131 4.24 20.45 -3.92
N ARG A 132 4.70 19.99 -5.09
CA ARG A 132 4.62 20.75 -6.35
C ARG A 132 3.18 20.99 -6.79
N GLU A 133 2.28 20.04 -6.52
CA GLU A 133 0.86 20.21 -6.78
C GLU A 133 0.24 21.25 -5.84
N GLY A 134 0.65 21.26 -4.57
CA GLY A 134 0.34 22.32 -3.61
C GLY A 134 0.82 23.69 -4.08
N ASP A 135 2.08 23.82 -4.53
CA ASP A 135 2.64 25.08 -5.07
C ASP A 135 1.83 25.61 -6.26
N LEU A 136 1.41 24.71 -7.16
CA LEU A 136 0.59 25.06 -8.32
C LEU A 136 -0.80 25.56 -7.90
N ARG A 137 -1.44 24.86 -6.95
CA ARG A 137 -2.73 25.29 -6.38
C ARG A 137 -2.61 26.64 -5.67
N ALA A 138 -1.55 26.84 -4.88
CA ALA A 138 -1.26 28.11 -4.22
C ALA A 138 -1.14 29.25 -5.23
N ARG A 139 -0.44 29.04 -6.36
CA ARG A 139 -0.35 30.06 -7.41
C ARG A 139 -1.72 30.43 -7.99
N HIS A 140 -2.59 29.45 -8.23
CA HIS A 140 -3.95 29.73 -8.69
C HIS A 140 -4.79 30.49 -7.65
N LEU A 141 -4.59 30.22 -6.35
CA LEU A 141 -5.24 30.96 -5.27
C LEU A 141 -4.75 32.42 -5.21
N GLU A 142 -3.46 32.67 -5.40
CA GLU A 142 -2.88 34.02 -5.48
C GLU A 142 -3.46 34.81 -6.67
N VAL A 143 -3.55 34.18 -7.85
CA VAL A 143 -4.16 34.78 -9.04
C VAL A 143 -5.63 35.13 -8.75
N ARG A 144 -6.38 34.22 -8.12
CA ARG A 144 -7.78 34.45 -7.75
C ARG A 144 -7.95 35.58 -6.73
N ALA A 145 -7.02 35.73 -5.79
CA ALA A 145 -7.07 36.79 -4.79
C ALA A 145 -6.73 38.17 -5.38
N ASN A 146 -5.98 38.23 -6.49
CA ASN A 146 -5.48 39.47 -7.09
C ASN A 146 -5.98 39.71 -8.52
N VAL A 147 -7.16 39.17 -8.88
CA VAL A 147 -7.70 39.24 -10.25
C VAL A 147 -7.85 40.69 -10.72
N GLU A 148 -8.34 41.58 -9.88
CA GLU A 148 -8.55 42.99 -10.22
C GLU A 148 -7.23 43.69 -10.56
N SER A 149 -6.20 43.50 -9.74
CA SER A 149 -4.85 44.03 -9.99
C SER A 149 -4.28 43.46 -11.29
N ILE A 150 -4.38 42.14 -11.51
CA ILE A 150 -3.88 41.49 -12.74
C ILE A 150 -4.60 42.03 -13.97
N ALA A 151 -5.92 42.22 -13.90
CA ALA A 151 -6.73 42.77 -14.98
C ALA A 151 -6.38 44.24 -15.25
N PHE A 152 -6.22 45.04 -14.20
CA PHE A 152 -5.85 46.46 -14.29
C PHE A 152 -4.47 46.65 -14.94
N TYR A 153 -3.47 45.85 -14.54
CA TYR A 153 -2.13 45.87 -15.12
C TYR A 153 -1.98 45.08 -16.42
N GLN A 154 -3.05 44.44 -16.92
CA GLN A 154 -3.02 43.54 -18.08
C GLN A 154 -1.93 42.45 -18.00
N ALA A 155 -1.61 42.00 -16.78
CA ALA A 155 -0.49 41.09 -16.50
C ALA A 155 -0.78 39.60 -16.81
N GLY A 156 -1.85 39.30 -17.54
CA GLY A 156 -2.32 37.93 -17.77
C GLY A 156 -1.31 37.02 -18.48
N PHE A 157 -0.55 37.56 -19.45
CA PHE A 157 0.51 36.79 -20.12
C PHE A 157 1.63 36.41 -19.14
N THR A 158 2.07 37.35 -18.32
CA THR A 158 3.11 37.14 -17.31
C THR A 158 2.69 36.07 -16.29
N GLU A 159 1.45 36.16 -15.79
CA GLU A 159 0.86 35.18 -14.88
C GLU A 159 0.75 33.78 -15.51
N ASN A 160 0.40 33.71 -16.79
CA ASN A 160 0.38 32.46 -17.55
C ASN A 160 1.78 31.83 -17.64
N VAL A 161 2.82 32.62 -17.95
CA VAL A 161 4.20 32.12 -18.00
C VAL A 161 4.65 31.56 -16.65
N PHE A 162 4.41 32.28 -15.54
CA PHE A 162 4.79 31.81 -14.21
C PHE A 162 4.03 30.56 -13.77
N THR A 163 2.73 30.48 -14.06
CA THR A 163 1.91 29.31 -13.74
C THR A 163 2.36 28.08 -14.55
N ASN A 164 2.63 28.25 -15.84
CA ASN A 164 3.13 27.18 -16.70
C ASN A 164 4.52 26.67 -16.27
N GLN A 165 5.38 27.53 -15.75
CA GLN A 165 6.66 27.10 -15.18
C GLN A 165 6.45 26.15 -13.99
N LYS A 166 5.55 26.49 -13.06
CA LYS A 166 5.19 25.61 -11.92
C LYS A 166 4.61 24.28 -12.40
N LEU A 167 3.72 24.30 -13.39
CA LEU A 167 3.17 23.10 -14.00
C LEU A 167 4.25 22.23 -14.66
N LYS A 168 5.20 22.83 -15.38
CA LYS A 168 6.31 22.10 -16.01
C LYS A 168 7.19 21.39 -14.98
N HIS A 169 7.44 22.02 -13.83
CA HIS A 169 8.15 21.38 -12.73
C HIS A 169 7.36 20.21 -12.13
N LEU A 170 6.06 20.37 -11.90
CA LEU A 170 5.17 19.29 -11.45
C LEU A 170 5.20 18.10 -12.41
N LEU A 171 5.04 18.35 -13.72
CA LEU A 171 5.04 17.30 -14.74
C LEU A 171 6.39 16.55 -14.81
N LYS A 172 7.51 17.25 -14.60
CA LYS A 172 8.83 16.60 -14.55
C LYS A 172 8.94 15.64 -13.36
N THR A 173 8.48 16.05 -12.18
CA THR A 173 8.46 15.20 -10.98
C THR A 173 7.50 14.03 -11.16
N GLN A 174 6.30 14.26 -11.70
CA GLN A 174 5.33 13.20 -12.02
C GLN A 174 5.91 12.16 -12.99
N LYS A 175 6.59 12.60 -14.05
CA LYS A 175 7.24 11.69 -15.00
C LYS A 175 8.30 10.82 -14.32
N LEU A 176 9.12 11.40 -13.45
CA LEU A 176 10.12 10.65 -12.69
C LEU A 176 9.46 9.65 -11.74
N LEU A 177 8.39 10.05 -11.07
CA LEU A 177 7.62 9.16 -10.19
C LEU A 177 7.03 7.98 -10.97
N ILE A 178 6.45 8.20 -12.14
CA ILE A 178 5.88 7.15 -13.00
C ILE A 178 6.95 6.11 -13.36
N ILE A 179 8.18 6.54 -13.67
CA ILE A 179 9.28 5.63 -14.00
C ILE A 179 9.65 4.76 -12.77
N TRP A 180 9.71 5.34 -11.58
CA TRP A 180 10.01 4.57 -10.37
C TRP A 180 8.86 3.64 -9.95
N GLN A 181 7.62 4.08 -10.11
CA GLN A 181 6.44 3.23 -9.92
C GLN A 181 6.42 2.06 -10.90
N PHE A 182 6.85 2.26 -12.14
CA PHE A 182 7.01 1.17 -13.10
C PHE A 182 7.98 0.11 -12.58
N TRP A 183 9.16 0.50 -12.08
CA TRP A 183 10.12 -0.45 -11.52
C TRP A 183 9.60 -1.17 -10.27
N LEU A 184 8.90 -0.45 -9.39
CA LEU A 184 8.27 -1.04 -8.20
C LEU A 184 7.20 -2.07 -8.58
N ASN A 185 6.34 -1.74 -9.54
CA ASN A 185 5.30 -2.63 -10.04
C ASN A 185 5.89 -3.83 -10.77
N LEU A 186 6.94 -3.62 -11.58
CA LEU A 186 7.65 -4.70 -12.26
C LEU A 186 8.23 -5.69 -11.25
N ALA A 187 8.93 -5.20 -10.22
CA ALA A 187 9.50 -6.04 -9.17
C ALA A 187 8.41 -6.82 -8.43
N THR A 188 7.34 -6.15 -8.01
CA THR A 188 6.21 -6.78 -7.32
C THR A 188 5.58 -7.88 -8.17
N ASN A 189 5.24 -7.59 -9.43
CA ASN A 189 4.66 -8.57 -10.35
C ASN A 189 5.61 -9.74 -10.62
N CYS A 190 6.92 -9.49 -10.77
CA CYS A 190 7.90 -10.56 -10.92
C CYS A 190 7.90 -11.49 -9.70
N PHE A 191 7.88 -10.95 -8.47
CA PHE A 191 7.82 -11.77 -7.26
C PHE A 191 6.52 -12.57 -7.16
N ASP A 192 5.38 -12.00 -7.54
CA ASP A 192 4.10 -12.71 -7.54
C ASP A 192 4.13 -13.91 -8.50
N PHE A 193 4.65 -13.71 -9.72
CA PHE A 193 4.79 -14.80 -10.70
C PHE A 193 5.84 -15.85 -10.27
N PHE A 194 7.00 -15.42 -9.78
CA PHE A 194 8.02 -16.34 -9.29
C PHE A 194 7.57 -17.10 -8.04
N GLY A 195 6.78 -16.48 -7.17
CA GLY A 195 6.22 -17.12 -5.99
C GLY A 195 5.28 -18.28 -6.33
N GLY A 196 4.45 -18.11 -7.36
CA GLY A 196 3.64 -19.20 -7.92
C GLY A 196 4.50 -20.36 -8.41
N ILE A 197 5.54 -20.09 -9.20
CA ILE A 197 6.46 -21.12 -9.73
C ILE A 197 7.23 -21.82 -8.59
N LEU A 198 7.71 -21.05 -7.61
CA LEU A 198 8.43 -21.57 -6.45
C LEU A 198 7.59 -22.58 -5.67
N SER A 199 6.29 -22.31 -5.51
CA SER A 199 5.35 -23.22 -4.85
C SER A 199 5.31 -24.58 -5.55
N TYR A 200 5.33 -24.62 -6.89
CA TYR A 200 5.39 -25.88 -7.65
C TYR A 200 6.76 -26.58 -7.56
N ILE A 201 7.86 -25.84 -7.49
CA ILE A 201 9.21 -26.42 -7.33
C ILE A 201 9.34 -27.10 -5.95
N ILE A 202 8.81 -26.50 -4.89
CA ILE A 202 8.85 -27.09 -3.54
C ILE A 202 8.10 -28.42 -3.52
N ILE A 203 6.94 -28.50 -4.17
CA ILE A 203 6.19 -29.75 -4.34
C ILE A 203 7.02 -30.78 -5.08
N ALA A 204 7.66 -30.40 -6.19
CA ALA A 204 8.48 -31.31 -6.99
C ALA A 204 9.63 -31.89 -6.15
N ILE A 205 10.32 -31.07 -5.35
CA ILE A 205 11.37 -31.52 -4.44
C ILE A 205 10.80 -32.46 -3.36
N ALA A 206 9.64 -32.13 -2.77
CA ALA A 206 9.01 -32.97 -1.76
C ALA A 206 8.60 -34.35 -2.28
N ILE A 207 8.18 -34.44 -3.56
CA ILE A 207 7.83 -35.72 -4.20
C ILE A 207 9.08 -36.51 -4.58
N PHE A 208 10.02 -35.90 -5.32
CA PHE A 208 11.15 -36.62 -5.93
C PHE A 208 12.35 -36.83 -5.01
N VAL A 209 12.54 -35.99 -3.97
CA VAL A 209 13.74 -36.03 -3.10
C VAL A 209 13.43 -36.64 -1.75
N GLN A 210 12.24 -36.40 -1.18
CA GLN A 210 11.90 -36.94 0.13
C GLN A 210 11.26 -38.34 0.09
N ASN A 211 10.91 -38.88 -1.09
CA ASN A 211 10.26 -40.20 -1.28
C ASN A 211 9.12 -40.50 -0.28
N LYS A 212 8.50 -39.47 0.30
CA LYS A 212 7.50 -39.59 1.37
C LYS A 212 6.18 -40.21 0.93
N TYR A 213 6.02 -40.41 -0.39
CA TYR A 213 4.81 -40.93 -1.01
C TYR A 213 5.03 -42.29 -1.70
N ASP A 214 6.21 -42.90 -1.60
CA ASP A 214 6.47 -44.22 -2.21
C ASP A 214 5.62 -45.34 -1.57
N ASP A 215 5.22 -45.19 -0.30
CA ASP A 215 4.48 -46.22 0.45
C ASP A 215 2.94 -46.08 0.40
N LYS A 216 2.38 -45.01 -0.20
CA LYS A 216 0.91 -44.78 -0.25
C LYS A 216 0.41 -44.73 -1.69
N ILE A 217 -0.02 -45.91 -2.13
CA ILE A 217 -0.32 -46.32 -3.50
C ILE A 217 -1.69 -45.80 -3.97
N GLY A 218 -1.66 -44.91 -4.97
CA GLY A 218 -2.81 -44.52 -5.80
C GLY A 218 -2.60 -43.19 -6.54
N PRO A 219 -2.58 -43.15 -7.90
CA PRO A 219 -2.51 -41.89 -8.66
C PRO A 219 -3.54 -40.80 -8.26
N PRO A 220 -4.80 -41.13 -7.89
CA PRO A 220 -5.75 -40.11 -7.46
C PRO A 220 -5.49 -39.56 -6.05
N GLU A 221 -4.99 -40.37 -5.12
CA GLU A 221 -4.66 -39.90 -3.76
C GLU A 221 -3.42 -39.00 -3.75
N LEU A 222 -2.43 -39.34 -4.59
CA LEU A 222 -1.25 -38.50 -4.81
C LEU A 222 -1.64 -37.12 -5.36
N ASN A 223 -2.52 -37.08 -6.36
CA ASN A 223 -3.02 -35.82 -6.93
C ASN A 223 -3.77 -34.97 -5.91
N GLY A 224 -4.55 -35.60 -5.01
CA GLY A 224 -5.25 -34.90 -3.93
C GLY A 224 -4.29 -34.22 -2.96
N ILE A 225 -3.29 -34.95 -2.46
CA ILE A 225 -2.30 -34.44 -1.50
C ILE A 225 -1.41 -33.36 -2.14
N VAL A 226 -1.03 -33.55 -3.40
CA VAL A 226 -0.25 -32.56 -4.15
C VAL A 226 -1.04 -31.27 -4.35
N SER A 227 -2.33 -31.37 -4.69
CA SER A 227 -3.19 -30.20 -4.81
C SER A 227 -3.35 -29.48 -3.47
N GLU A 228 -3.59 -30.20 -2.38
CA GLU A 228 -3.73 -29.65 -1.04
C GLU A 228 -2.46 -28.92 -0.56
N ASN A 229 -1.29 -29.54 -0.78
CA ASN A 229 0.01 -28.94 -0.45
C ASN A 229 0.33 -27.72 -1.32
N ALA A 230 -0.06 -27.75 -2.60
CA ALA A 230 0.06 -26.57 -3.47
C ALA A 230 -0.74 -25.39 -2.93
N PHE A 231 -1.96 -25.63 -2.45
CA PHE A 231 -2.75 -24.60 -1.80
C PHE A 231 -2.04 -24.04 -0.56
N TYR A 232 -1.45 -24.87 0.29
CA TYR A 232 -0.74 -24.40 1.48
C TYR A 232 0.45 -23.50 1.15
N TYR A 233 1.25 -23.86 0.15
CA TYR A 233 2.43 -23.07 -0.21
C TYR A 233 2.03 -21.77 -0.89
N LEU A 234 1.02 -21.81 -1.76
CA LEU A 234 0.54 -20.63 -2.46
C LEU A 234 -0.08 -19.61 -1.49
N TYR A 235 -0.78 -20.05 -0.44
CA TYR A 235 -1.31 -19.18 0.61
C TYR A 235 -0.25 -18.61 1.58
N LEU A 236 0.95 -19.19 1.62
CA LEU A 236 2.05 -18.69 2.45
C LEU A 236 2.98 -17.75 1.67
N VAL A 237 3.06 -17.93 0.36
CA VAL A 237 3.88 -17.11 -0.54
C VAL A 237 3.20 -15.79 -0.92
N ILE A 238 1.85 -15.78 -1.00
CA ILE A 238 1.01 -14.62 -1.33
C ILE A 238 0.56 -13.91 -0.05
#